data_AF-A0A7W1DLN5-F1
#
_entry.id   AF-A0A7W1DLN5-F1
#
_cell.length_a   1.000
_cell.length_b   1.000
_cell.length_c   1.000
_cell.angle_alpha   90.00
_cell.angle_beta   90.00
_cell.angle_gamma   90.00
#
_symmetry.space_group_name_H-M   'P 1'
#
loop_
_entity.id
_entity.type
_entity.pdbx_description
1 polymer ?
#
loop_
_entity_poly.entity_id
_entity_poly.type
_entity_poly.pdbx_seq_one_letter_code
_entity_poly.pdbx_strand_id
1 'polypeptide(L)'
;MRERFAGVDWRKRRWSSPADPEGPTRRGLTDHIRLLERRVADVDRELDQTIATSLARRAKDDLLQRVPGVGPVVSRTLLGDVPELA
;
A
#
# COMPACT_ATOMS: atom_id res chain seq x y z
N MET A 1 1.59 3.55 2.25
CA MET A 1 0.63 2.64 2.92
C MET A 1 1.30 1.42 3.58
N ARG A 2 2.59 1.51 3.98
CA ARG A 2 3.34 0.35 4.55
C ARG A 2 3.33 0.27 6.07
N GLU A 3 2.89 1.33 6.75
CA GLU A 3 3.16 1.50 8.19
C GLU A 3 1.93 1.39 9.09
N ARG A 4 0.70 1.33 8.54
CA ARG A 4 -0.51 1.05 9.35
C ARG A 4 -0.56 -0.39 9.91
N PHE A 5 0.40 -1.25 9.55
CA PHE A 5 0.49 -2.64 10.02
C PHE A 5 1.84 -2.98 10.71
N ALA A 6 2.76 -2.03 10.87
CA ALA A 6 4.13 -2.32 11.32
C ALA A 6 4.31 -2.44 12.86
N GLY A 7 3.24 -2.64 13.62
CA GLY A 7 3.28 -2.93 15.06
C GLY A 7 2.66 -4.27 15.44
N VAL A 8 1.96 -4.93 14.51
CA VAL A 8 1.21 -6.16 14.79
C VAL A 8 1.29 -7.07 13.56
N ASP A 9 2.00 -8.20 13.69
CA ASP A 9 1.97 -9.26 12.70
C ASP A 9 0.56 -9.89 12.67
N TRP A 10 -0.29 -9.35 11.80
CA TRP A 10 -1.67 -9.79 11.61
C TRP A 10 -1.75 -11.22 11.08
N ARG A 11 -0.70 -11.71 10.41
CA ARG A 11 -0.61 -13.11 9.97
C ARG A 11 -0.49 -14.00 11.21
N LYS A 12 0.43 -13.71 12.12
CA LYS A 12 0.54 -14.49 13.38
C LYS A 12 -0.76 -14.53 14.17
N ARG A 13 -1.49 -13.41 14.26
CA ARG A 13 -2.78 -13.35 14.99
C ARG A 13 -3.94 -14.06 14.28
N ARG A 14 -3.94 -14.10 12.94
CA ARG A 14 -5.00 -14.77 12.17
C ARG A 14 -4.95 -16.29 12.32
N TRP A 15 -3.76 -16.85 12.56
CA TRP A 15 -3.51 -18.28 12.60
C TRP A 15 -3.05 -18.73 14.00
N SER A 16 -3.89 -18.46 15.00
CA SER A 16 -3.66 -18.83 16.40
C SER A 16 -4.72 -19.80 16.95
N SER A 17 -5.57 -20.38 16.08
CA SER A 17 -6.72 -21.20 16.49
C SER A 17 -6.48 -22.69 16.20
N PRO A 18 -6.93 -23.62 17.08
CA PRO A 18 -6.88 -25.05 16.79
C PRO A 18 -7.68 -25.47 15.54
N ALA A 19 -8.54 -24.60 15.01
CA ALA A 19 -9.31 -24.81 13.78
C ALA A 19 -8.61 -24.30 12.50
N ASP A 20 -7.35 -23.86 12.62
CA ASP A 20 -6.61 -23.33 11.49
C ASP A 20 -6.38 -24.41 10.42
N PRO A 21 -6.61 -24.12 9.13
CA PRO A 21 -6.32 -25.09 8.09
C PRO A 21 -4.85 -25.47 8.12
N GLU A 22 -4.57 -26.75 8.33
CA GLU A 22 -3.24 -27.34 8.26
C GLU A 22 -2.93 -27.85 6.84
N GLY A 23 -1.64 -28.00 6.52
CA GLY A 23 -1.23 -28.68 5.28
C GLY A 23 -1.53 -27.91 3.97
N PRO A 24 -2.03 -28.58 2.91
CA PRO A 24 -2.16 -28.00 1.56
C PRO A 24 -3.03 -26.75 1.48
N THR A 25 -4.13 -26.69 2.25
CA THR A 25 -5.04 -25.54 2.29
C THR A 25 -4.34 -24.29 2.82
N ARG A 26 -3.50 -24.42 3.85
CA ARG A 26 -2.69 -23.32 4.39
C ARG A 26 -1.72 -22.78 3.36
N ARG A 27 -1.07 -23.67 2.60
CA ARG A 27 -0.14 -23.31 1.53
C ARG A 27 -0.85 -22.53 0.43
N GLY A 28 -1.98 -23.05 -0.05
CA GLY A 28 -2.80 -22.36 -1.05
C GLY A 28 -3.22 -20.95 -0.60
N LEU A 29 -3.66 -20.79 0.65
CA LEU A 29 -4.01 -19.47 1.19
C LEU A 29 -2.80 -18.54 1.32
N THR A 30 -1.65 -19.06 1.74
CA THR A 30 -0.41 -18.28 1.84
C THR A 30 0.07 -17.80 0.47
N ASP A 31 -0.04 -18.66 -0.55
CA ASP A 31 0.35 -18.33 -1.92
C ASP A 31 -0.57 -17.27 -2.55
N HIS A 32 -1.88 -17.36 -2.31
CA HIS A 32 -2.82 -16.31 -2.71
C HIS A 32 -2.54 -14.99 -2.02
N ILE A 33 -2.24 -14.99 -0.71
CA ILE A 33 -1.87 -13.76 -0.01
C ILE A 33 -0.60 -13.17 -0.64
N ARG A 34 0.43 -13.98 -0.90
CA ARG A 34 1.66 -13.51 -1.57
C ARG A 34 1.42 -12.96 -2.96
N LEU A 35 0.49 -13.56 -3.71
CA LEU A 35 0.10 -13.07 -5.04
C LEU A 35 -0.56 -11.68 -4.93
N LEU A 36 -1.50 -11.52 -4.00
CA LEU A 36 -2.19 -10.24 -3.77
C LEU A 36 -1.22 -9.17 -3.27
N GLU A 37 -0.31 -9.51 -2.35
CA GLU A 37 0.74 -8.61 -1.87
C GLU A 37 1.63 -8.10 -3.02
N ARG A 38 1.98 -8.97 -3.97
CA ARG A 38 2.72 -8.56 -5.18
C ARG A 38 1.91 -7.63 -6.06
N ARG A 39 0.64 -7.95 -6.33
CA ARG A 39 -0.24 -7.10 -7.16
C ARG A 39 -0.41 -5.71 -6.58
N VAL A 40 -0.55 -5.60 -5.26
CA VAL A 40 -0.59 -4.29 -4.59
C VAL A 40 0.71 -3.53 -4.81
N ALA A 41 1.87 -4.19 -4.64
CA ALA A 41 3.16 -3.55 -4.86
C ALA A 41 3.40 -3.13 -6.32
N ASP A 42 2.84 -3.85 -7.28
CA ASP A 42 2.93 -3.52 -8.70
C ASP A 42 2.08 -2.29 -9.05
N VAL A 43 0.84 -2.23 -8.53
CA VAL A 43 -0.05 -1.05 -8.69
C VAL A 43 0.56 0.18 -8.02
N ASP A 44 1.11 0.05 -6.81
CA ASP A 44 1.83 1.15 -6.14
C ASP A 44 2.99 1.67 -7.00
N ARG A 45 3.73 0.78 -7.67
CA ARG A 45 4.85 1.15 -8.54
C ARG A 45 4.39 1.86 -9.81
N GLU A 46 3.30 1.40 -10.41
CA GLU A 46 2.69 2.03 -11.58
C GLU A 46 2.22 3.46 -11.24
N LEU A 47 1.52 3.63 -10.12
CA LEU A 47 1.11 4.94 -9.61
C LEU A 47 2.31 5.86 -9.38
N ASP A 48 3.37 5.37 -8.71
CA ASP A 48 4.60 6.14 -8.50
C ASP A 48 5.24 6.57 -9.85
N GLN A 49 5.23 5.72 -10.88
CA GLN A 49 5.75 6.06 -12.22
C GLN A 49 4.87 7.08 -12.96
N THR A 50 3.55 6.96 -12.88
CA THR A 50 2.61 7.91 -13.46
C THR A 50 2.67 9.28 -12.78
N ILE A 51 2.94 9.32 -11.47
CA ILE A 51 3.16 10.57 -10.74
C ILE A 51 4.54 11.16 -11.09
N ALA A 52 5.58 10.33 -11.15
CA ALA A 52 6.96 10.74 -11.47
C ALA A 52 7.19 11.14 -12.94
N THR A 53 6.23 10.99 -13.82
CA THR A 53 6.35 11.43 -15.23
C THR A 53 5.80 12.85 -15.44
N SER A 54 5.11 13.43 -14.46
CA SER A 54 4.57 14.80 -14.52
C SER A 54 5.34 15.76 -13.62
N LEU A 55 6.00 16.77 -14.21
CA LEU A 55 6.65 17.85 -13.46
C LEU A 55 5.66 18.65 -12.60
N ALA A 56 4.42 18.81 -13.08
CA ALA A 56 3.36 19.51 -12.34
C ALA A 56 2.93 18.73 -11.09
N ARG A 57 2.86 17.39 -11.15
CA ARG A 57 2.51 16.56 -9.99
C ARG A 57 3.61 16.49 -8.94
N ARG A 58 4.88 16.52 -9.35
CA ARG A 58 6.01 16.65 -8.39
C ARG A 58 5.98 17.97 -7.64
N ALA A 59 5.76 19.08 -8.34
CA ALA A 59 5.64 20.39 -7.69
C ALA A 59 4.47 20.42 -6.68
N LYS A 60 3.36 19.73 -7.00
CA LYS A 60 2.23 19.58 -6.07
C LYS A 60 2.52 18.63 -4.91
N ASP A 61 3.23 17.51 -5.13
CA ASP A 61 3.67 16.60 -4.06
C ASP A 61 4.54 17.33 -3.03
N ASP A 62 5.51 18.13 -3.51
CA ASP A 62 6.38 18.94 -2.66
C ASP A 62 5.61 20.01 -1.88
N LEU A 63 4.54 20.58 -2.46
CA LEU A 63 3.68 21.56 -1.80
C LEU A 63 2.79 20.91 -0.75
N LEU A 64 2.18 19.76 -1.06
CA LEU A 64 1.32 19.02 -0.14
C LEU A 64 2.10 18.57 1.08
N GLN A 65 3.34 18.08 0.92
CA GLN A 65 4.18 17.63 2.02
C GLN A 65 4.68 18.76 2.95
N ARG A 66 4.52 20.04 2.56
CA ARG A 66 4.79 21.18 3.47
C ARG A 66 3.68 21.40 4.49
N VAL A 67 2.50 20.80 4.29
CA VAL A 67 1.40 20.89 5.24
C VAL A 67 1.69 19.97 6.43
N PRO A 68 1.65 20.47 7.69
CA PRO A 68 1.89 19.66 8.87
C PRO A 68 0.97 18.42 8.90
N GLY A 69 1.57 17.24 9.03
CA GLY A 69 0.84 15.96 9.04
C GLY A 69 0.61 15.32 7.67
N VAL A 70 0.96 16.00 6.57
CA VAL A 70 0.89 15.43 5.22
C VAL A 70 2.26 14.84 4.85
N GLY A 71 2.37 13.52 5.01
CA GLY A 71 3.55 12.77 4.57
C GLY A 71 3.43 12.25 3.13
N PRO A 72 4.49 11.61 2.61
CA PRO A 72 4.54 11.09 1.23
C PRO A 72 3.37 10.16 0.88
N VAL A 73 2.90 9.39 1.85
CA VAL A 73 1.76 8.48 1.67
C VAL A 73 0.46 9.26 1.45
N VAL A 74 0.18 10.25 2.30
CA VAL A 74 -1.07 11.03 2.23
C VAL A 74 -1.06 11.90 0.98
N SER A 75 0.08 12.51 0.66
CA SER A 75 0.24 13.32 -0.55
C SER A 75 -0.03 12.52 -1.83
N ARG A 76 0.52 11.31 -1.96
CA ARG A 76 0.28 10.44 -3.12
C ARG A 76 -1.16 9.95 -3.20
N THR A 77 -1.79 9.66 -2.07
CA THR A 77 -3.22 9.32 -2.03
C THR A 77 -4.05 10.50 -2.55
N LEU A 78 -3.79 11.72 -2.10
CA LEU A 78 -4.51 12.90 -2.58
C LEU A 78 -4.28 13.18 -4.07
N LEU A 79 -3.06 13.04 -4.57
CA LEU A 79 -2.76 13.21 -6.00
C LEU A 79 -3.36 12.11 -6.88
N GLY A 80 -3.61 10.92 -6.33
CA GLY A 80 -4.24 9.80 -7.04
C GLY A 80 -5.77 9.82 -6.97
N ASP A 81 -6.34 10.22 -5.84
CA ASP A 81 -7.78 10.14 -5.56
C ASP A 81 -8.53 11.45 -5.89
N VAL A 82 -7.82 12.57 -6.07
CA VAL A 82 -8.42 13.89 -6.33
C VAL A 82 -7.92 14.42 -7.68
N PRO A 83 -8.66 14.23 -8.79
CA PRO A 83 -8.24 14.67 -10.12
C PRO A 83 -8.12 16.20 -10.25
N GLU A 84 -8.74 16.97 -9.36
CA GLU A 84 -8.59 18.43 -9.26
C GLU A 84 -7.19 18.82 -8.73
N LEU A 85 -6.54 17.91 -8.01
CA LEU A 85 -5.15 18.03 -7.57
C LEU A 85 -4.16 17.44 -8.58
N ALA A 86 -4.60 16.78 -9.65
CA ALA A 86 -3.71 16.24 -10.69
C ALA A 86 -3.05 17.30 -11.60
#